data_AF-A0A6P0Z5N3-F1
#
_entry.id   AF-A0A6P0Z5N3-F1
#
_cell.length_a   1.000
_cell.length_b   1.000
_cell.length_c   1.000
_cell.angle_alpha   90.00
_cell.angle_beta   90.00
_cell.angle_gamma   90.00
#
_symmetry.space_group_name_H-M   'P 1'
#
loop_
_entity.id
_entity.type
_entity.pdbx_description
1 polymer ?
#
loop_
_entity_poly.entity_id
_entity_poly.type
_entity_poly.pdbx_seq_one_letter_code
_entity_poly.pdbx_strand_id
1 'polypeptide(L)'
;MHPADYFIVVIYLISIVILGIVLQRKASEGIESYFLGNRNLPWWVLGASGMASNTDIAGTMLITALIYALGTKGFFIEIRGGIVLVMAFFMIFMGKWNRRAKVMTLSEW
;
A
#
# COMPACT_ATOMS: atom_id res chain seq x y z
N MET A 1 2.20 -27.02 -11.25
CA MET A 1 2.24 -25.70 -11.90
C MET A 1 2.31 -25.94 -13.39
N HIS A 2 1.28 -25.56 -14.12
CA HIS A 2 1.23 -25.64 -15.57
C HIS A 2 2.26 -24.66 -16.16
N PRO A 3 2.85 -24.90 -17.35
CA PRO A 3 3.79 -23.96 -17.98
C PRO A 3 3.22 -22.54 -18.12
N ALA A 4 1.89 -22.42 -18.26
CA ALA A 4 1.18 -21.14 -18.28
C ALA A 4 1.31 -20.35 -16.96
N ASP A 5 1.37 -21.02 -15.80
CA ASP A 5 1.49 -20.36 -14.50
C ASP A 5 2.85 -19.65 -14.39
N TYR A 6 3.92 -20.33 -14.81
CA TYR A 6 5.27 -19.77 -14.84
C TYR A 6 5.35 -18.57 -15.79
N PHE A 7 4.69 -18.64 -16.95
CA PHE A 7 4.66 -17.54 -17.90
C PHE A 7 4.02 -16.27 -17.31
N ILE A 8 2.90 -16.41 -16.60
CA ILE A 8 2.22 -15.29 -15.92
C ILE A 8 3.12 -14.68 -14.84
N VAL A 9 3.77 -15.50 -14.03
CA VAL A 9 4.70 -15.03 -12.98
C VAL A 9 5.88 -14.26 -13.59
N VAL A 10 6.48 -14.78 -14.66
CA VAL A 10 7.62 -14.12 -15.33
C VAL A 10 7.19 -12.77 -15.92
N ILE A 11 6.04 -12.70 -16.59
CA ILE A 11 5.51 -11.44 -17.11
C ILE A 11 5.28 -10.43 -15.98
N TYR A 12 4.69 -10.86 -14.88
CA TYR A 12 4.44 -10.00 -13.72
C TYR A 12 5.74 -9.43 -13.13
N LEU A 13 6.76 -10.27 -12.95
CA LEU A 13 8.07 -9.81 -12.46
C LEU A 13 8.74 -8.83 -13.41
N ILE A 14 8.74 -9.11 -14.71
CA ILE A 14 9.33 -8.22 -15.73
C ILE A 14 8.60 -6.87 -15.74
N SER A 15 7.27 -6.88 -15.68
CA SER A 15 6.49 -5.65 -15.69
C SER A 15 6.72 -4.78 -14.45
N ILE A 16 6.91 -5.38 -13.26
CA ILE A 16 7.33 -4.64 -12.06
C ILE A 16 8.70 -4.00 -12.25
N VAL A 17 9.68 -4.74 -12.78
CA VAL A 17 11.04 -4.21 -13.00
C VAL A 17 11.02 -3.05 -13.99
N ILE A 18 10.29 -3.18 -15.09
CA ILE A 18 10.13 -2.11 -16.09
C ILE A 18 9.51 -0.86 -15.44
N LEU A 19 8.43 -1.03 -14.67
CA LEU A 19 7.80 0.09 -13.96
C LEU A 19 8.79 0.76 -13.00
N GLY A 20 9.58 -0.01 -12.26
CA GLY A 20 10.62 0.50 -11.37
C GLY A 20 11.65 1.37 -12.09
N ILE A 21 12.16 0.91 -13.24
CA ILE A 21 13.14 1.66 -14.05
C ILE A 21 12.53 2.94 -14.64
N VAL A 22 11.29 2.89 -15.10
CA VAL A 22 10.59 4.08 -15.64
C VAL A 22 10.35 5.12 -14.55
N LEU A 23 9.93 4.68 -13.36
CA LEU A 23 9.68 5.55 -12.21
C LEU A 23 10.98 6.09 -11.59
N GLN A 24 12.09 5.33 -11.67
CA GLN A 24 13.41 5.76 -11.20
C GLN A 24 13.84 7.09 -11.83
N ARG A 25 13.60 7.28 -13.14
CA ARG A 25 13.94 8.53 -13.83
C ARG A 25 13.25 9.75 -13.24
N LYS A 26 12.00 9.60 -12.78
CA LYS A 26 11.25 10.68 -12.10
C LYS A 26 11.69 10.87 -10.66
N ALA A 27 12.06 9.79 -9.97
CA ALA A 27 12.51 9.84 -8.59
C ALA A 27 13.92 10.46 -8.44
N SER A 28 14.76 10.37 -9.47
CA SER A 28 16.11 10.96 -9.50
C SER A 28 16.15 12.49 -9.69
N GLU A 29 15.01 13.15 -9.95
CA GLU A 29 14.95 14.62 -10.13
C GLU A 29 15.15 15.39 -8.81
N GLY A 30 14.99 14.76 -7.64
CA GLY A 30 15.28 15.38 -6.35
C GLY A 30 14.79 14.57 -5.14
N ILE A 31 15.32 14.91 -3.96
CA ILE A 31 14.96 14.25 -2.68
C ILE A 31 13.46 14.38 -2.38
N GLU A 32 12.84 15.52 -2.68
CA GLU A 32 11.37 15.69 -2.58
C GLU A 32 10.61 14.81 -3.57
N SER A 33 11.13 14.57 -4.78
CA SER A 33 10.50 13.67 -5.76
C SER A 33 10.54 12.22 -5.27
N TYR A 34 11.66 11.81 -4.65
CA TYR A 34 11.84 10.48 -4.09
C TYR A 34 10.94 10.21 -2.87
N PHE A 35 10.88 11.13 -1.89
CA PHE A 35 10.12 10.93 -0.65
C PHE A 35 8.65 11.35 -0.74
N LEU A 36 8.34 12.43 -1.47
CA LEU A 36 7.00 13.04 -1.49
C LEU A 36 6.28 12.90 -2.84
N GLY A 37 6.92 12.32 -3.87
CA GLY A 37 6.33 12.19 -5.20
C GLY A 37 5.92 13.54 -5.80
N ASN A 38 6.72 14.58 -5.56
CA ASN A 38 6.44 15.98 -5.92
C ASN A 38 5.11 16.53 -5.34
N ARG A 39 4.54 15.91 -4.29
CA ARG A 39 3.25 16.28 -3.68
C ARG A 39 2.08 16.38 -4.67
N ASN A 40 2.22 15.77 -5.85
CA ASN A 40 1.26 15.86 -6.96
C ASN A 40 0.57 14.52 -7.25
N LEU A 41 0.63 13.59 -6.29
CA LEU A 41 -0.06 12.31 -6.40
C LEU A 41 -1.57 12.50 -6.23
N PRO A 42 -2.40 11.94 -7.12
CA PRO A 42 -3.84 12.03 -6.99
C PRO A 42 -4.33 11.20 -5.80
N TRP A 43 -5.44 11.62 -5.19
CA TRP A 43 -5.96 11.04 -3.94
C TRP A 43 -6.22 9.53 -4.03
N TRP A 44 -6.60 9.02 -5.20
CA TRP A 44 -6.86 7.59 -5.40
C TRP A 44 -5.57 6.76 -5.39
N VAL A 45 -4.44 7.30 -5.89
CA VAL A 45 -3.13 6.63 -5.80
C VAL A 45 -2.66 6.58 -4.36
N LEU A 46 -2.87 7.66 -3.60
CA LEU A 46 -2.54 7.71 -2.17
C LEU A 46 -3.36 6.66 -1.38
N GLY A 47 -4.67 6.57 -1.66
CA GLY A 47 -5.53 5.56 -1.05
C GLY A 47 -5.15 4.13 -1.44
N ALA A 48 -4.90 3.88 -2.73
CA ALA A 48 -4.48 2.56 -3.23
C ALA A 48 -3.12 2.14 -2.65
N SER A 49 -2.17 3.06 -2.55
CA SER A 49 -0.87 2.79 -1.92
C SER A 49 -1.01 2.50 -0.43
N GLY A 50 -1.85 3.25 0.29
CA GLY A 50 -2.13 2.99 1.69
C GLY A 50 -2.74 1.61 1.92
N MET A 51 -3.70 1.22 1.08
CA MET A 51 -4.31 -0.11 1.11
C MET A 51 -3.29 -1.20 0.79
N ALA A 52 -2.48 -1.01 -0.25
CA ALA A 52 -1.45 -1.96 -0.66
C ALA A 52 -0.41 -2.21 0.45
N SER A 53 0.01 -1.17 1.19
CA SER A 53 0.93 -1.32 2.31
C SER A 53 0.35 -2.08 3.50
N ASN A 54 -0.97 -2.06 3.69
CA ASN A 54 -1.64 -2.85 4.74
C ASN A 54 -1.98 -4.28 4.27
N THR A 55 -2.02 -4.52 2.96
CA THR A 55 -2.37 -5.82 2.38
C THR A 55 -1.10 -6.63 2.17
N ASP A 56 -0.76 -7.45 3.15
CA ASP A 56 0.41 -8.32 3.10
C ASP A 56 0.03 -9.81 3.13
N ILE A 57 1.04 -10.66 2.89
CA ILE A 57 0.87 -12.12 2.86
C ILE A 57 0.53 -12.63 4.25
N ALA A 58 1.13 -12.05 5.31
CA ALA A 58 0.90 -12.47 6.69
C ALA A 58 -0.54 -12.18 7.14
N GLY A 59 -1.06 -10.99 6.88
CA GLY A 59 -2.45 -10.62 7.12
C GLY A 59 -3.38 -11.57 6.37
N THR A 60 -3.15 -11.79 5.07
CA THR A 60 -3.97 -12.71 4.26
C THR A 60 -4.02 -14.14 4.82
N MET A 61 -2.87 -14.67 5.28
CA MET A 61 -2.81 -15.99 5.92
C MET A 61 -3.56 -16.01 7.25
N LEU A 62 -3.45 -14.94 8.05
CA LEU A 62 -4.19 -14.80 9.31
C LEU A 62 -5.71 -14.77 9.07
N ILE A 63 -6.19 -14.02 8.07
CA ILE A 63 -7.60 -14.00 7.68
C ILE A 63 -8.07 -15.42 7.35
N THR A 64 -7.29 -16.12 6.53
CA THR A 64 -7.63 -17.48 6.08
C THR A 64 -7.71 -18.45 7.26
N ALA A 65 -6.76 -18.36 8.19
CA ALA A 65 -6.76 -19.17 9.42
C ALA A 65 -7.95 -18.84 10.33
N LEU A 66 -8.31 -17.57 10.49
CA LEU A 66 -9.47 -17.14 11.29
C LEU A 66 -10.79 -17.59 10.68
N ILE A 67 -10.93 -17.54 9.35
CA ILE A 67 -12.10 -18.07 8.64
C ILE A 67 -12.19 -19.58 8.83
N TYR A 68 -11.06 -20.29 8.73
CA TYR A 68 -11.01 -21.72 8.96
C TYR A 68 -11.41 -22.11 10.39
N ALA A 69 -10.94 -21.35 11.40
CA ALA A 69 -11.19 -21.66 12.81
C ALA A 69 -12.56 -21.20 13.32
N LEU A 70 -13.04 -20.02 12.91
CA LEU A 70 -14.23 -19.35 13.47
C LEU A 70 -15.40 -19.25 12.47
N GLY A 71 -15.23 -19.80 11.27
CA GLY A 71 -16.19 -19.66 10.17
C GLY A 71 -16.34 -18.21 9.72
N THR A 72 -17.53 -17.84 9.24
CA THR A 72 -17.86 -16.48 8.76
C THR A 72 -17.68 -15.40 9.84
N LYS A 73 -17.64 -15.77 11.13
CA LYS A 73 -17.38 -14.84 12.24
C LYS A 73 -15.93 -14.36 12.28
N GLY A 74 -14.98 -15.18 11.80
CA GLY A 74 -13.56 -14.80 11.70
C GLY A 74 -13.34 -13.62 10.76
N PHE A 75 -14.17 -13.49 9.73
CA PHE A 75 -14.12 -12.35 8.81
C PHE A 75 -14.44 -11.01 9.50
N PHE A 76 -15.32 -11.00 10.51
CA PHE A 76 -15.65 -9.76 11.24
C PHE A 76 -14.51 -9.27 12.14
N ILE A 77 -13.63 -10.17 12.58
CA ILE A 77 -12.43 -9.79 13.34
C ILE A 77 -11.46 -9.04 12.43
N GLU A 78 -11.34 -9.50 11.18
CA GLU A 78 -10.54 -8.84 10.15
C GLU A 78 -11.18 -7.53 9.64
N ILE A 79 -12.50 -7.42 9.56
CA ILE A 79 -13.17 -6.14 9.26
C ILE A 79 -12.75 -5.02 10.23
N ARG A 80 -12.41 -5.38 11.48
CA ARG A 80 -11.96 -4.44 12.53
C ARG A 80 -10.53 -3.95 12.34
N GLY A 81 -9.67 -4.76 11.71
CA GLY A 81 -8.22 -4.51 11.59
C GLY A 81 -7.72 -4.33 10.15
N GLY A 82 -8.17 -5.17 9.21
CA GLY A 82 -7.75 -5.21 7.81
C GLY A 82 -8.57 -4.34 6.86
N ILE A 83 -9.84 -4.02 7.16
CA ILE A 83 -10.48 -2.88 6.48
C ILE A 83 -9.85 -1.64 7.07
N VAL A 84 -9.10 -0.93 6.23
CA VAL A 84 -8.30 0.23 6.58
C VAL A 84 -9.17 1.48 6.87
N LEU A 85 -10.24 1.32 7.65
CA LEU A 85 -11.06 2.39 8.22
C LEU A 85 -10.18 3.36 9.00
N VAL A 86 -9.12 2.84 9.64
CA VAL A 86 -8.13 3.66 10.33
C VAL A 86 -7.43 4.62 9.37
N MET A 87 -7.19 4.26 8.09
CA MET A 87 -6.61 5.19 7.12
C MET A 87 -7.59 6.23 6.63
N ALA A 88 -8.88 5.93 6.50
CA ALA A 88 -9.88 6.96 6.26
C ALA A 88 -9.89 7.98 7.41
N PHE A 89 -9.80 7.50 8.65
CA PHE A 89 -9.72 8.35 9.84
C PHE A 89 -8.42 9.18 9.85
N PHE A 90 -7.25 8.56 9.60
CA PHE A 90 -5.98 9.28 9.51
C PHE A 90 -5.96 10.30 8.37
N MET A 91 -6.56 10.01 7.21
CA MET A 91 -6.63 10.97 6.11
C MET A 91 -7.47 12.20 6.46
N ILE A 92 -8.60 12.03 7.15
CA ILE A 92 -9.49 13.13 7.54
C ILE A 92 -8.85 14.00 8.62
N PHE A 93 -8.35 13.39 9.70
CA PHE A 93 -7.88 14.12 10.89
C PHE A 93 -6.40 14.49 10.78
N MET A 94 -5.56 13.52 10.45
CA MET A 94 -4.11 13.67 10.44
C MET A 94 -3.59 14.21 9.11
N GLY A 95 -4.28 13.95 8.00
CA GLY A 95 -3.89 14.42 6.66
C GLY A 95 -3.80 15.95 6.55
N LYS A 96 -4.71 16.68 7.19
CA LYS A 96 -4.67 18.16 7.24
C LYS A 96 -3.48 18.69 8.03
N TRP A 97 -3.08 17.99 9.10
CA TRP A 97 -1.91 18.34 9.91
C TRP A 97 -0.61 17.98 9.18
N ASN A 98 -0.53 16.80 8.58
CA ASN A 98 0.62 16.34 7.79
C ASN A 98 0.93 17.25 6.60
N ARG A 99 -0.11 17.77 5.93
CA ARG A 99 0.07 18.74 4.85
C ARG A 99 0.55 20.12 5.33
N ARG A 100 0.26 20.49 6.58
CA ARG A 100 0.65 21.80 7.17
C ARG A 100 2.05 21.79 7.77
N ALA A 101 2.48 20.69 8.38
CA ALA A 101 3.78 20.60 9.02
C ALA A 101 4.96 20.60 8.04
N LYS A 102 4.71 20.27 6.76
CA LYS A 102 5.71 20.25 5.67
C LYS A 102 6.94 19.35 5.90
N VAL A 103 6.99 18.61 7.00
CA VAL A 103 8.01 17.62 7.32
C VAL A 103 7.95 16.41 6.39
N MET A 104 9.09 15.78 6.17
CA MET A 104 9.27 14.61 5.31
C MET A 104 9.13 13.29 6.06
N THR A 105 9.45 13.26 7.36
CA THR A 105 9.40 12.02 8.15
C THR A 105 8.60 12.20 9.44
N LEU A 106 8.11 11.08 9.99
CA LEU A 106 7.48 11.04 11.30
C LEU A 106 8.44 11.43 12.44
N SER A 107 9.76 11.33 12.22
CA SER A 107 10.78 11.69 13.22
C SER A 107 11.09 13.18 13.27
N GLU A 108 10.69 13.95 12.26
CA GLU A 108 10.79 15.41 12.23
C GLU A 108 9.59 16.12 12.92
N TRP A 109 8.57 15.34 13.28
CA TRP A 109 7.37 15.79 13.98
C TRP A 109 7.57 15.91 15.49
#